data_AF-A0A1G1A577-F1
#
_entry.id   AF-A0A1G1A577-F1
#
_cell.length_a   1.000
_cell.length_b   1.000
_cell.length_c   1.000
_cell.angle_alpha   90.00
_cell.angle_beta   90.00
_cell.angle_gamma   90.00
#
_symmetry.space_group_name_H-M   'P 1'
#
loop_
_entity.id
_entity.type
_entity.pdbx_description
1 polymer ?
#
loop_
_entity_poly.entity_id
_entity_poly.type
_entity_poly.pdbx_seq_one_letter_code
_entity_poly.pdbx_strand_id
1 'polypeptide(L)' 'MDKLNIQLCPETGICSIIKENGAKVDLMPEEVKSLKSALGNPDATRKVLAETDVGFAESLEMDELNQLATRLK' A
#
# COMPACT_ATOMS: atom_id res chain seq x y z
N MET A 1 -1.83 -10.15 13.92
CA MET A 1 -2.44 -10.73 12.70
C MET A 1 -2.22 -9.71 11.60
N ASP A 2 -1.69 -10.12 10.46
CA ASP A 2 -1.55 -9.20 9.32
C ASP A 2 -2.94 -8.76 8.85
N LYS A 3 -3.18 -7.44 8.85
CA LYS A 3 -4.45 -6.82 8.45
C LYS A 3 -4.51 -6.60 6.93
N LEU A 4 -3.33 -6.59 6.30
CA LEU A 4 -3.13 -6.37 4.88
C LEU A 4 -2.57 -7.63 4.21
N ASN A 5 -3.22 -8.03 3.13
CA ASN A 5 -2.70 -9.00 2.17
C ASN A 5 -2.07 -8.24 1.01
N ILE A 6 -0.75 -8.33 0.90
CA ILE A 6 0.05 -7.61 -0.11
C ILE A 6 0.50 -8.62 -1.15
N GLN A 7 0.08 -8.42 -2.39
CA GLN A 7 0.42 -9.26 -3.53
C GLN A 7 1.21 -8.44 -4.53
N LEU A 8 2.49 -8.78 -4.70
CA LEU A 8 3.35 -8.18 -5.71
C LEU A 8 3.47 -9.14 -6.90
N CYS A 9 3.04 -8.69 -8.08
CA CYS A 9 3.21 -9.44 -9.32
C CYS A 9 4.59 -9.18 -9.91
N PRO A 10 5.51 -10.16 -9.96
CA PRO A 10 6.86 -9.96 -10.49
C PRO A 10 6.88 -9.80 -12.02
N GLU A 11 5.87 -10.29 -12.72
CA GLU A 11 5.79 -10.22 -14.19
C GLU A 11 5.38 -8.83 -14.68
N THR A 12 4.44 -8.17 -13.99
CA THR A 12 3.91 -6.85 -14.37
C THR A 12 4.44 -5.71 -13.52
N GLY A 13 5.01 -6.02 -12.35
CA GLY A 13 5.47 -5.03 -11.38
C GLY A 13 4.34 -4.34 -10.60
N ILE A 14 3.09 -4.79 -10.76
CA ILE A 14 1.92 -4.28 -10.05
C ILE A 14 1.91 -4.81 -8.61
N CYS A 15 1.48 -3.98 -7.67
CA CYS A 15 1.26 -4.39 -6.28
C CYS A 15 -0.20 -4.19 -5.88
N SER A 16 -0.89 -5.27 -5.55
CA SER A 16 -2.23 -5.22 -4.99
C SER A 16 -2.15 -5.28 -3.47
N ILE A 17 -2.80 -4.34 -2.78
CA ILE A 17 -2.92 -4.34 -1.32
C ILE A 17 -4.40 -4.54 -0.99
N ILE A 18 -4.71 -5.59 -0.26
CA ILE A 18 -6.08 -6.01 0.07
C ILE A 18 -6.22 -6.00 1.60
N LYS A 19 -7.19 -5.25 2.11
CA LYS A 19 -7.56 -5.20 3.53
C LYS A 19 -8.48 -6.38 3.88
N GLU A 20 -8.51 -6.76 5.15
CA GLU A 20 -9.43 -7.79 5.67
C GLU A 20 -10.91 -7.46 5.41
N ASN A 21 -11.27 -6.17 5.40
CA ASN A 21 -12.64 -5.72 5.09
C ASN A 21 -13.02 -5.82 3.60
N GLY A 22 -12.12 -6.34 2.74
CA GLY A 22 -12.33 -6.49 1.30
C GLY A 22 -11.98 -5.26 0.46
N ALA A 23 -11.60 -4.14 1.08
CA ALA A 23 -11.08 -2.99 0.34
C ALA A 23 -9.74 -3.37 -0.31
N LYS A 24 -9.55 -2.97 -1.56
CA LYS A 24 -8.37 -3.32 -2.34
C LYS A 24 -7.92 -2.11 -3.14
N VAL A 25 -6.60 -1.90 -3.19
CA VAL A 25 -5.95 -0.96 -4.11
C VAL A 25 -4.96 -1.72 -4.98
N ASP A 26 -4.95 -1.42 -6.28
CA ASP A 26 -3.97 -1.91 -7.24
C ASP A 26 -3.03 -0.77 -7.60
N LEU A 27 -1.74 -0.94 -7.31
CA LEU A 27 -0.71 0.04 -7.59
C LEU A 27 0.04 -0.37 -8.85
N MET A 28 0.15 0.54 -9.82
CA MET A 28 1.00 0.34 -10.98
C MET A 28 2.48 0.37 -10.56
N PRO A 29 3.40 -0.21 -11.34
CA PRO A 29 4.82 -0.25 -11.02
C PRO A 29 5.46 1.10 -10.68
N GLU A 30 4.98 2.20 -11.24
CA GLU A 30 5.45 3.56 -10.90
C GLU A 30 4.99 3.98 -9.49
N GLU A 31 3.72 3.74 -9.16
CA GLU A 31 3.17 4.00 -7.82
C GLU A 31 3.83 3.10 -6.77
N VAL A 32 4.14 1.84 -7.13
CA VAL A 32 4.89 0.94 -6.25
C VAL A 32 6.28 1.48 -5.93
N LYS A 33 6.97 2.09 -6.90
CA LYS A 33 8.26 2.74 -6.65
C LYS A 33 8.10 3.94 -5.71
N SER A 34 7.12 4.80 -5.97
CA SER A 34 6.82 5.95 -5.09
C SER A 34 6.46 5.48 -3.68
N LEU A 35 5.65 4.43 -3.56
CA LEU A 35 5.25 3.83 -2.29
C LEU A 35 6.48 3.32 -1.55
N LYS A 36 7.36 2.56 -2.23
CA LYS A 36 8.63 2.04 -1.68
C LYS A 36 9.52 3.15 -1.13
N SER A 37 9.62 4.28 -1.83
CA SER A 37 10.35 5.46 -1.35
C SER A 37 9.67 6.16 -0.17
N ALA A 38 8.35 6.04 -0.05
CA ALA A 38 7.57 6.60 1.05
C ALA A 38 7.49 5.67 2.28
N LEU A 39 7.86 4.38 2.15
CA LEU A 39 7.83 3.42 3.25
C LEU A 39 8.70 3.90 4.42
N GLY A 40 8.14 3.82 5.63
CA GLY A 40 8.75 4.35 6.84
C GLY A 40 8.34 5.80 7.16
N ASN A 41 7.63 6.47 6.24
CA ASN A 41 6.91 7.70 6.54
C ASN A 41 5.40 7.49 6.28
N PRO A 42 4.57 7.32 7.33
CA PRO A 42 3.16 7.03 7.18
C PRO A 42 2.38 8.12 6.43
N ASP A 43 2.78 9.39 6.58
CA ASP A 43 2.14 10.52 5.92
C ASP A 43 2.41 10.49 4.40
N ALA A 44 3.67 10.25 4.03
CA ALA A 44 4.06 10.10 2.63
C ALA A 44 3.42 8.84 1.99
N THR A 45 3.39 7.73 2.72
CA THR A 45 2.78 6.47 2.27
C THR A 45 1.30 6.68 1.97
N ARG A 46 0.59 7.34 2.89
CA ARG A 46 -0.83 7.65 2.72
C ARG A 46 -1.06 8.58 1.53
N LYS A 47 -0.18 9.56 1.32
CA LYS A 47 -0.27 10.48 0.18
C LYS A 47 -0.15 9.74 -1.15
N VAL A 48 0.84 8.86 -1.30
CA VAL A 48 1.00 8.04 -2.52
C VAL A 48 -0.22 7.18 -2.77
N LEU A 49 -0.74 6.51 -1.73
CA LEU A 49 -1.93 5.68 -1.85
C LEU A 49 -3.18 6.50 -2.19
N ALA A 50 -3.26 7.75 -1.73
CA ALA A 50 -4.38 8.65 -2.04
C ALA A 50 -4.35 9.15 -3.49
N GLU A 51 -3.19 9.14 -4.15
CA GLU A 51 -3.10 9.42 -5.60
C GLU A 51 -3.78 8.33 -6.42
N THR A 52 -3.76 7.08 -5.94
CA THR A 52 -4.43 5.93 -6.55
C THR A 52 -5.89 5.83 -6.11
N ASP A 53 -6.12 5.80 -4.81
CA ASP A 53 -7.43 5.61 -4.19
C ASP A 53 -7.49 6.33 -2.83
N VAL A 54 -8.13 7.50 -2.83
CA VAL A 54 -8.33 8.33 -1.63
C VAL A 54 -9.09 7.57 -0.54
N GLY A 55 -10.13 6.80 -0.90
CA GLY A 55 -10.94 6.08 0.07
C GLY A 55 -10.16 4.98 0.78
N PHE A 56 -9.31 4.26 0.03
CA PHE A 56 -8.38 3.28 0.58
C PHE A 56 -7.35 3.96 1.51
N ALA A 57 -6.75 5.06 1.06
CA ALA A 57 -5.74 5.79 1.83
C ALA A 57 -6.28 6.35 3.15
N GLU A 58 -7.47 6.94 3.13
CA GLU A 58 -8.15 7.44 4.33
C GLU A 58 -8.57 6.31 5.27
N SER A 59 -8.91 5.15 4.72
CA SER A 59 -9.26 3.96 5.50
C SER A 59 -8.07 3.31 6.18
N LEU A 60 -6.83 3.54 5.74
CA LEU A 60 -5.64 2.93 6.33
C LEU A 60 -5.36 3.44 7.75
N GLU A 61 -5.22 2.49 8.67
CA GLU A 61 -4.78 2.74 10.04
C GLU A 61 -3.25 2.79 10.13
N MET A 62 -2.71 3.40 11.20
CA MET A 62 -1.26 3.44 11.43
C MET A 62 -0.61 2.06 11.48
N ASP A 63 -1.29 1.05 12.03
CA ASP A 63 -0.78 -0.33 12.08
C ASP A 63 -0.63 -0.92 10.67
N GLU A 64 -1.58 -0.65 9.79
CA GLU A 64 -1.57 -1.09 8.39
C GLU A 64 -0.45 -0.39 7.60
N LEU A 65 -0.25 0.92 7.81
CA LEU A 65 0.87 1.67 7.22
C LEU A 65 2.23 1.12 7.66
N ASN A 66 2.36 0.71 8.93
CA ASN A 66 3.58 0.08 9.44
C ASN A 66 3.79 -1.34 8.85
N GLN A 67 2.70 -2.10 8.63
CA GLN A 67 2.78 -3.40 7.96
C GLN A 67 3.27 -3.25 6.51
N LEU A 68 2.79 -2.24 5.77
CA LEU A 68 3.28 -1.93 4.42
C LEU A 68 4.79 -1.69 4.43
N ALA A 69 5.27 -0.86 5.35
CA ALA A 69 6.70 -0.57 5.50
C ALA A 69 7.54 -1.79 5.86
N THR A 70 6.95 -2.81 6.49
CA THR A 70 7.65 -4.05 6.87
C THR A 70 7.65 -5.08 5.75
N ARG A 71 6.56 -5.18 4.99
CA ARG A 71 6.35 -6.20 3.95
C ARG A 71 6.92 -5.81 2.58
N LEU A 72 7.00 -4.52 2.27
CA LEU A 72 7.48 -3.99 0.99
C LEU A 72 8.92 -3.46 1.03
N LYS A 73 9.61 -3.62 2.18
CA LYS A 73 10.99 -3.19 2.41
C LYS A 73 12.01 -3.97 1.59
#